data_AF-A0A850F0S4-F1
#
_entry.id   AF-A0A850F0S4-F1
#
_cell.length_a   1.000
_cell.length_b   1.000
_cell.length_c   1.000
_cell.angle_alpha   90.00
_cell.angle_beta   90.00
_cell.angle_gamma   90.00
#
_symmetry.space_group_name_H-M   'P 1'
#
loop_
_entity.id
_entity.type
_entity.pdbx_description
1 polymer ?
#
loop_
_entity_poly.entity_id
_entity_poly.type
_entity_poly.pdbx_seq_one_letter_code
_entity_poly.pdbx_strand_id
1 'polypeptide(L)'
;MQKHELEQVRFVAGITLPAIGWLGGALLGSIPLASLSAFNHALSTTSQQPALLAGSLTGVALAVSAVLALNHFGADGYRGSPYRRFLRGTRMLNPHALCQRINTINRQTQRKTGKV
;
A
#
# COMPACT_ATOMS: atom_id res chain seq x y z
N MET A 1 -9.66 1.05 -7.26
CA MET A 1 -9.43 -0.35 -6.80
C MET A 1 -10.46 -0.73 -5.75
N GLN A 2 -10.88 -2.00 -5.69
CA GLN A 2 -11.71 -2.47 -4.58
C GLN A 2 -10.90 -2.50 -3.28
N LYS A 3 -11.57 -2.36 -2.11
CA LYS A 3 -10.89 -2.30 -0.80
C LYS A 3 -9.99 -3.53 -0.57
N HIS A 4 -10.46 -4.70 -1.00
CA HIS A 4 -9.79 -5.99 -0.86
C HIS A 4 -8.53 -6.08 -1.74
N GLU A 5 -8.58 -5.59 -2.98
CA GLU A 5 -7.42 -5.55 -3.88
C GLU A 5 -6.32 -4.65 -3.31
N LEU A 6 -6.70 -3.51 -2.72
CA LEU A 6 -5.73 -2.60 -2.13
C LEU A 6 -5.11 -3.17 -0.86
N GLU A 7 -5.90 -3.82 0.00
CA GLU A 7 -5.40 -4.52 1.19
C GLU A 7 -4.45 -5.65 0.80
N GLN A 8 -4.79 -6.43 -0.24
CA GLN A 8 -3.92 -7.47 -0.76
C GLN A 8 -2.62 -6.89 -1.32
N VAL A 9 -2.69 -5.85 -2.15
CA VAL A 9 -1.49 -5.21 -2.72
C VAL A 9 -0.61 -4.62 -1.61
N ARG A 10 -1.19 -4.04 -0.56
CA ARG A 10 -0.43 -3.55 0.61
C ARG A 10 0.27 -4.66 1.35
N PHE A 11 -0.43 -5.77 1.57
CA PHE A 11 0.13 -6.90 2.30
C PHE A 11 1.26 -7.54 1.50
N VAL A 12 1.04 -7.75 0.20
CA VAL A 12 2.06 -8.25 -0.73
C VAL A 12 3.23 -7.29 -0.77
N ALA A 13 3.01 -6.00 -1.02
CA ALA A 13 4.07 -5.00 -1.10
C ALA A 13 4.85 -4.87 0.22
N GLY A 14 4.15 -4.94 1.36
CA GLY A 14 4.75 -4.87 2.69
C GLY A 14 5.69 -6.04 3.00
N ILE A 15 5.52 -7.19 2.34
CA ILE A 15 6.38 -8.37 2.53
C ILE A 15 7.43 -8.45 1.43
N THR A 16 7.04 -8.25 0.17
CA THR A 16 7.91 -8.48 -0.97
C THR A 16 8.96 -7.40 -1.12
N LEU A 17 8.64 -6.12 -0.91
CA LEU A 17 9.63 -5.05 -1.06
C LEU A 17 10.77 -5.12 -0.03
N PRO A 18 10.51 -5.37 1.27
CA PRO A 18 11.60 -5.59 2.22
C PRO A 18 12.43 -6.84 1.89
N ALA A 19 11.79 -7.93 1.46
CA ALA A 19 12.50 -9.15 1.06
C ALA A 19 13.41 -8.94 -0.16
N ILE A 20 12.92 -8.23 -1.18
CA ILE A 20 13.70 -7.87 -2.38
C ILE A 20 14.84 -6.91 -2.00
N GLY A 21 14.58 -5.93 -1.12
CA GLY A 21 15.62 -5.03 -0.62
C GLY A 21 16.72 -5.76 0.13
N TRP A 22 16.36 -6.71 1.00
CA TRP A 22 17.34 -7.55 1.71
C TRP A 22 18.16 -8.40 0.74
N LEU A 23 17.51 -9.05 -0.24
CA LEU A 23 18.20 -9.81 -1.29
C LEU A 23 19.13 -8.93 -2.13
N GLY A 24 18.72 -7.72 -2.49
CA GLY A 24 19.55 -6.74 -3.19
C GLY A 24 20.79 -6.35 -2.37
N GLY A 25 20.61 -6.13 -1.07
CA GLY A 25 21.72 -5.93 -0.13
C GLY A 25 22.65 -7.14 -0.06
N ALA A 26 22.10 -8.35 -0.13
CA ALA A 26 22.88 -9.58 -0.10
C ALA A 26 23.74 -9.76 -1.36
N LEU A 27 23.18 -9.42 -2.53
CA LEU A 27 23.89 -9.39 -3.81
C LEU A 27 25.00 -8.34 -3.82
N LEU A 28 24.73 -7.12 -3.35
CA LEU A 28 25.72 -6.05 -3.22
C LEU A 28 26.86 -6.43 -2.27
N GLY A 29 26.53 -7.11 -1.16
CA GLY A 29 27.49 -7.60 -0.19
C GLY A 29 28.24 -8.87 -0.63
N SER A 30 27.92 -9.44 -1.80
CA SER A 30 28.44 -10.74 -2.27
C SER A 30 28.26 -11.86 -1.23
N ILE A 31 27.17 -11.82 -0.48
CA ILE A 31 26.90 -12.77 0.61
C ILE A 31 26.35 -14.07 0.01
N PRO A 32 26.98 -15.23 0.25
CA PRO A 32 26.52 -16.49 -0.30
C PRO A 32 25.21 -16.92 0.36
N LEU A 33 24.14 -17.10 -0.43
CA LEU A 33 22.83 -17.60 0.04
C LEU A 33 22.50 -19.00 -0.48
N ALA A 34 23.46 -19.68 -1.11
CA ALA A 34 23.24 -20.94 -1.81
C ALA A 34 22.83 -22.10 -0.89
N SER A 35 23.14 -22.03 0.40
CA SER A 35 22.73 -23.03 1.39
C SER A 35 21.77 -22.44 2.42
N LEU A 36 20.88 -23.30 2.95
CA LEU A 36 19.92 -22.91 3.98
C LEU A 36 20.61 -22.48 5.28
N SER A 37 21.79 -23.02 5.57
CA SER A 37 22.63 -22.59 6.69
C SER A 37 23.22 -21.19 6.47
N ALA A 38 23.71 -20.89 5.28
CA ALA A 38 24.24 -19.57 4.94
C ALA A 38 23.14 -18.51 4.91
N PHE A 39 21.93 -18.88 4.47
CA PHE A 39 20.75 -18.02 4.58
C PHE A 39 20.42 -17.69 6.04
N ASN A 40 20.33 -18.69 6.91
CA ASN A 40 20.04 -18.47 8.34
C ASN A 40 21.13 -17.63 9.01
N HIS A 41 22.39 -17.85 8.66
CA HIS A 41 23.50 -17.04 9.15
C HIS A 41 23.39 -15.59 8.66
N ALA A 42 23.13 -15.36 7.37
CA ALA A 42 22.92 -14.02 6.84
C ALA A 42 21.75 -13.31 7.54
N LEU A 43 20.68 -14.05 7.85
CA LEU A 43 19.53 -13.54 8.59
C LEU A 43 19.90 -13.11 10.01
N SER A 44 20.67 -13.93 10.74
CA SER A 44 21.10 -13.62 12.11
C SER A 44 22.15 -12.50 12.16
N THR A 45 22.98 -12.35 11.13
CA THR A 45 24.01 -11.30 11.04
C THR A 45 23.57 -10.07 10.26
N THR A 46 22.29 -9.94 9.90
CA THR A 46 21.78 -8.82 9.09
C THR A 46 22.08 -7.45 9.73
N SER A 47 22.06 -7.34 11.06
CA SER A 47 22.39 -6.09 11.76
C SER A 47 23.88 -5.74 11.74
N GLN A 48 24.75 -6.72 11.52
CA GLN A 48 26.20 -6.55 11.51
C GLN A 48 26.75 -6.33 10.10
N GLN A 49 25.97 -6.66 9.07
CA GLN A 49 26.35 -6.50 7.68
C GLN A 49 25.73 -5.23 7.10
N PRO A 50 26.53 -4.17 6.84
CA PRO A 50 26.00 -2.87 6.42
C PRO A 50 25.24 -2.93 5.08
N ALA A 51 25.63 -3.82 4.17
CA ALA A 51 24.95 -4.02 2.89
C ALA A 51 23.54 -4.62 3.07
N LEU A 52 23.37 -5.63 3.92
CA LEU A 52 22.04 -6.21 4.23
C LEU A 52 21.16 -5.20 4.95
N LEU A 53 21.74 -4.46 5.90
CA LEU A 53 21.02 -3.45 6.68
C LEU A 53 20.53 -2.31 5.75
N ALA A 54 21.40 -1.78 4.90
CA ALA A 54 21.05 -0.76 3.90
C ALA A 54 19.99 -1.28 2.90
N GLY A 55 20.14 -2.51 2.40
CA GLY A 55 19.15 -3.15 1.53
C GLY A 55 17.79 -3.32 2.20
N SER A 56 17.76 -3.72 3.47
CA SER A 56 16.54 -3.86 4.25
C SER A 56 15.85 -2.51 4.47
N LEU A 57 16.62 -1.49 4.87
CA LEU A 57 16.09 -0.14 5.08
C LEU A 57 15.51 0.45 3.81
N THR A 58 16.21 0.29 2.68
CA THR A 58 15.72 0.75 1.38
C THR A 58 14.46 -0.01 0.94
N GLY A 59 14.42 -1.33 1.14
CA GLY A 59 13.24 -2.15 0.88
C GLY A 59 12.02 -1.73 1.71
N VAL A 60 12.21 -1.46 3.01
CA VAL A 60 11.16 -0.95 3.91
C VAL A 60 10.71 0.45 3.50
N ALA A 61 11.65 1.35 3.19
CA ALA A 61 11.33 2.69 2.74
C ALA A 61 10.48 2.68 1.45
N LEU A 62 10.81 1.80 0.50
CA LEU A 62 10.02 1.60 -0.72
C LEU A 62 8.64 0.98 -0.43
N ALA A 63 8.54 0.05 0.51
CA ALA A 63 7.26 -0.53 0.91
C ALA A 63 6.33 0.56 1.49
N VAL A 64 6.86 1.39 2.39
CA VAL A 64 6.10 2.50 2.99
C VAL A 64 5.70 3.51 1.92
N SER A 65 6.61 3.90 1.03
CA SER A 65 6.30 4.86 -0.04
C SER A 65 5.24 4.32 -1.00
N ALA A 66 5.28 3.02 -1.34
CA ALA A 66 4.26 2.38 -2.15
C ALA A 66 2.89 2.38 -1.45
N VAL A 67 2.84 2.07 -0.15
CA VAL A 67 1.60 2.10 0.64
C VAL A 67 1.02 3.52 0.72
N LEU A 68 1.88 4.54 0.88
CA LEU A 68 1.51 5.96 0.87
C LEU A 68 1.01 6.41 -0.52
N ALA A 69 1.68 6.02 -1.60
CA ALA A 69 1.24 6.31 -2.96
C ALA A 69 -0.11 5.64 -3.25
N LEU A 70 -0.28 4.38 -2.88
CA LEU A 70 -1.56 3.67 -2.98
C LEU A 70 -2.66 4.29 -2.10
N ASN A 71 -2.28 4.92 -0.99
CA ASN A 71 -3.18 5.71 -0.15
C ASN A 71 -3.65 6.99 -0.84
N HIS A 72 -2.74 7.70 -1.47
CA HIS A 72 -2.99 9.00 -2.06
C HIS A 72 -3.69 8.89 -3.41
N PHE A 73 -3.19 8.04 -4.30
CA PHE A 73 -3.69 7.85 -5.66
C PHE A 73 -4.78 6.77 -5.76
N GLY A 74 -4.77 5.76 -4.88
CA GLY A 74 -5.79 4.70 -4.86
C GLY A 74 -7.07 5.08 -4.12
N ALA A 75 -7.12 6.28 -3.52
CA ALA A 75 -8.31 6.81 -2.88
C ALA A 75 -9.18 7.56 -3.90
N ASP A 76 -9.90 6.82 -4.76
CA ASP A 76 -10.98 7.35 -5.62
C ASP A 76 -12.17 7.91 -4.81
N GLY A 77 -12.00 8.24 -3.54
CA GLY A 77 -13.06 8.58 -2.60
C GLY A 77 -13.93 7.38 -2.19
N TYR A 78 -14.00 6.30 -2.96
CA TYR A 78 -14.93 5.18 -2.75
C TYR A 78 -14.41 4.02 -1.87
N ARG A 79 -13.47 4.31 -0.97
CA ARG A 79 -12.98 3.34 0.01
C ARG A 79 -14.12 2.89 0.93
N GLY A 80 -14.55 1.64 0.76
CA GLY A 80 -15.45 0.95 1.70
C GLY A 80 -16.95 1.14 1.46
N SER A 81 -17.41 1.72 0.36
CA SER A 81 -18.85 1.66 0.05
C SER A 81 -19.22 0.23 -0.37
N PRO A 82 -20.14 -0.47 0.30
CA PRO A 82 -20.59 -1.78 -0.12
C PRO A 82 -21.30 -1.64 -1.47
N TYR A 83 -20.63 -2.10 -2.54
CA TYR A 83 -21.19 -2.12 -3.89
C TYR A 83 -22.27 -3.21 -3.93
N ARG A 84 -23.55 -2.81 -3.97
CA ARG A 84 -24.66 -3.76 -3.79
C ARG A 84 -25.09 -4.49 -5.05
N ARG A 85 -24.71 -4.05 -6.26
CA ARG A 85 -24.96 -4.81 -7.51
C ARG A 85 -24.29 -4.16 -8.73
N PHE A 86 -23.77 -4.99 -9.63
CA PHE A 86 -23.56 -4.61 -11.03
C PHE A 86 -24.92 -4.63 -11.74
N LEU A 87 -25.34 -3.51 -12.32
CA LEU A 87 -26.45 -3.43 -13.27
C LEU A 87 -25.89 -2.83 -14.56
N ARG A 88 -25.78 -3.65 -15.62
CA ARG A 88 -25.48 -3.23 -17.00
C ARG A 88 -24.33 -2.23 -17.14
N GLY A 89 -23.12 -2.65 -16.80
CA GLY A 89 -21.89 -1.93 -17.17
C GLY A 89 -21.62 -0.60 -16.46
N THR A 90 -22.49 -0.14 -15.55
CA THR A 90 -22.24 1.07 -14.74
C THR A 90 -22.21 0.73 -13.25
N ARG A 91 -21.16 1.20 -12.55
CA ARG A 91 -21.00 0.98 -11.10
C ARG A 91 -22.02 1.83 -10.34
N MET A 92 -23.09 1.23 -9.81
CA MET A 92 -24.00 1.93 -8.90
C MET A 92 -23.48 1.88 -7.46
N LEU A 93 -23.15 3.06 -6.95
CA LEU A 93 -22.93 3.31 -5.54
C LEU A 93 -24.24 3.18 -4.75
N ASN A 94 -24.14 2.76 -3.48
CA ASN A 94 -25.29 2.76 -2.58
C ASN A 94 -25.95 4.15 -2.59
N PRO A 95 -27.23 4.27 -3.01
CA PRO A 95 -27.88 5.56 -3.21
C PRO A 95 -27.92 6.39 -1.92
N HIS A 96 -28.04 5.74 -0.75
CA HIS A 96 -28.02 6.44 0.53
C HIS A 96 -26.64 7.01 0.87
N ALA A 97 -25.57 6.26 0.59
CA ALA A 97 -24.20 6.74 0.80
C ALA A 97 -23.85 7.87 -0.18
N LEU A 98 -24.37 7.81 -1.41
CA LEU A 98 -24.18 8.84 -2.42
C LEU A 98 -24.92 10.14 -2.04
N CYS A 99 -26.17 10.04 -1.58
CA CYS A 99 -26.93 11.19 -1.06
C CYS A 99 -26.26 11.85 0.15
N GLN A 100 -25.76 11.07 1.11
CA GLN A 100 -25.02 11.63 2.26
C GLN A 100 -23.76 12.37 1.83
N ARG A 101 -23.08 11.88 0.78
CA ARG A 101 -21.85 12.48 0.28
C ARG A 101 -22.11 13.75 -0.54
N ILE A 102 -23.14 13.76 -1.37
CA ILE A 102 -23.59 14.99 -2.07
C ILE A 102 -23.97 16.05 -1.04
N ASN A 103 -24.71 15.68 0.00
CA ASN A 103 -25.13 16.61 1.04
C ASN A 103 -23.95 17.18 1.84
N THR A 104 -22.92 16.38 2.13
CA THR A 104 -21.71 16.88 2.81
C THR A 104 -20.89 17.82 1.92
N ILE A 105 -20.73 17.50 0.64
CA ILE A 105 -20.05 18.38 -0.33
C ILE A 105 -20.83 19.69 -0.50
N ASN A 106 -22.16 19.63 -0.68
CA ASN A 106 -23.00 20.82 -0.80
C ASN A 106 -22.91 21.72 0.45
N ARG A 107 -22.88 21.14 1.65
CA ARG A 107 -22.67 21.91 2.90
C ARG A 107 -21.29 22.58 2.94
N GLN A 108 -20.25 21.91 2.46
CA GLN A 108 -18.91 22.50 2.39
C GLN A 108 -18.84 23.63 1.37
N THR A 109 -19.48 23.47 0.21
CA THR A 109 -19.56 24.50 -0.82
C THR A 109 -20.37 25.70 -0.33
N GLN A 110 -21.55 25.49 0.28
CA GLN A 110 -22.35 26.58 0.85
C GLN A 110 -21.59 27.37 1.92
N ARG A 111 -20.83 26.69 2.79
CA ARG A 111 -19.94 27.35 3.77
C ARG A 111 -18.85 28.19 3.12
N LYS A 112 -18.32 27.77 1.97
CA LYS A 112 -17.31 28.52 1.21
C LYS A 112 -17.91 29.68 0.41
N THR A 113 -19.14 29.55 -0.06
CA THR A 113 -19.81 30.57 -0.89
C THR A 113 -20.60 31.60 -0.06
N GLY A 114 -20.74 31.40 1.26
CA GLY A 114 -21.38 32.37 2.16
C GLY A 114 -22.87 32.62 1.87
N LYS A 115 -23.51 31.76 1.08
CA LYS A 115 -24.95 31.82 0.81
C LYS A 115 -25.64 30.92 1.84
N VAL A 116 -26.02 31.51 2.97
CA VAL A 116 -27.05 30.98 3.88
C VAL A 116 -28.40 31.45 3.38
#